data_AF-A0A3B8JM81-F1
#
_entry.id   AF-A0A3B8JM81-F1
#
_cell.length_a   1.000
_cell.length_b   1.000
_cell.length_c   1.000
_cell.angle_alpha   90.00
_cell.angle_beta   90.00
_cell.angle_gamma   90.00
#
_symmetry.space_group_name_H-M   'P 1'
#
loop_
_entity.id
_entity.type
_entity.pdbx_description
1 polymer ?
#
loop_
_entity_poly.entity_id
_entity_poly.type
_entity_poly.pdbx_seq_one_letter_code
_entity_poly.pdbx_strand_id
1 'polypeptide(L)' 'CGLRHLAFEVNDINESIYQLQAKGIQFEDIRIDEITGKKFTFFRDPDNLPLELYEK' A
#
# COMPACT_ATOMS: atom_id res chain seq x y z
N CYS A 1 -7.23 -0.18 23.10
CA CYS A 1 -6.16 -0.23 22.08
C CYS A 1 -6.59 -1.21 20.99
N GLY A 2 -6.48 -0.84 19.71
CA GLY A 2 -6.98 -1.63 18.57
C GLY A 2 -5.95 -1.72 17.44
N LEU A 3 -6.27 -2.52 16.40
CA LEU A 3 -5.47 -2.65 15.19
C LEU A 3 -5.39 -1.29 14.47
N ARG A 4 -4.18 -0.92 14.04
CA ARG A 4 -3.91 0.38 13.40
C ARG A 4 -4.05 0.34 11.89
N HIS A 5 -3.60 -0.73 11.24
CA HIS A 5 -3.66 -1.00 9.81
C HIS A 5 -3.25 -2.45 9.56
N LEU A 6 -3.40 -2.91 8.33
CA LEU A 6 -2.87 -4.18 7.84
C LEU A 6 -1.88 -3.90 6.71
N ALA A 7 -0.73 -4.56 6.71
CA ALA A 7 0.29 -4.42 5.66
C ALA A 7 0.43 -5.71 4.87
N PHE A 8 0.55 -5.61 3.55
CA PHE A 8 0.81 -6.71 2.63
C PHE A 8 2.18 -6.54 1.99
N GLU A 9 2.99 -7.59 2.04
CA GLU A 9 4.23 -7.67 1.28
C GLU A 9 3.90 -7.99 -0.19
N VAL A 10 4.48 -7.23 -1.12
CA VAL A 10 4.32 -7.42 -2.56
C VAL A 10 5.67 -7.49 -3.25
N ASN A 11 5.77 -8.26 -4.35
CA ASN A 11 7.02 -8.39 -5.10
C ASN A 11 7.35 -7.13 -5.92
N ASP A 12 6.33 -6.48 -6.48
CA ASP A 12 6.46 -5.23 -7.23
C ASP A 12 5.31 -4.29 -6.85
N ILE A 13 5.66 -3.11 -6.35
CA ILE A 13 4.64 -2.16 -5.94
C ILE A 13 3.92 -1.53 -7.13
N ASN A 14 4.59 -1.34 -8.27
CA ASN A 14 4.02 -0.69 -9.44
C ASN A 14 2.96 -1.60 -10.07
N GLU A 15 3.18 -2.92 -10.11
CA GLU A 15 2.16 -3.87 -10.55
C GLU A 15 0.93 -3.78 -9.64
N SER A 16 1.14 -3.75 -8.33
CA SER A 16 0.06 -3.66 -7.35
C SER A 16 -0.73 -2.35 -7.50
N ILE A 17 -0.03 -1.23 -7.69
CA ILE A 17 -0.64 0.07 -8.00
C ILE A 17 -1.44 0.04 -9.29
N TYR A 18 -0.92 -0.56 -10.36
CA TYR A 18 -1.63 -0.69 -11.62
C TYR A 18 -2.94 -1.49 -11.44
N GLN A 19 -2.92 -2.55 -10.63
CA GLN A 19 -4.12 -3.31 -10.28
C GLN A 19 -5.13 -2.47 -9.48
N LEU A 20 -4.66 -1.64 -8.53
CA LEU A 20 -5.51 -0.73 -7.78
C LEU A 20 -6.15 0.32 -8.70
N GLN A 21 -5.36 0.94 -9.58
CA GLN A 21 -5.84 1.91 -10.58
C GLN A 21 -6.86 1.29 -11.53
N ALA A 22 -6.60 0.09 -12.05
CA ALA A 22 -7.50 -0.62 -12.94
C ALA A 22 -8.85 -0.95 -12.27
N LYS A 23 -8.86 -1.11 -10.94
CA LYS A 23 -10.05 -1.32 -10.12
C LYS A 23 -10.70 -0.01 -9.65
N GLY A 24 -10.13 1.15 -9.98
CA GLY A 24 -10.63 2.46 -9.53
C GLY A 24 -10.41 2.72 -8.04
N ILE A 25 -9.48 2.01 -7.40
CA ILE A 25 -9.16 2.19 -5.98
C ILE A 25 -8.15 3.35 -5.85
N GLN A 26 -8.46 4.29 -4.96
CA GLN A 26 -7.56 5.39 -4.63
C GLN A 26 -6.48 4.93 -3.65
N PHE A 27 -5.26 5.42 -3.86
CA PHE A 27 -4.08 5.14 -3.03
C PHE A 27 -3.24 6.43 -2.91
N GLU A 28 -2.39 6.48 -1.90
CA GLU A 28 -1.46 7.57 -1.66
C GLU A 28 -0.22 7.46 -2.56
N ASP A 29 0.54 8.55 -2.70
CA ASP A 29 1.80 8.52 -3.45
C ASP A 29 2.75 7.44 -2.93
N ILE A 30 3.46 6.78 -3.85
CA ILE A 30 4.47 5.79 -3.50
C ILE A 30 5.61 6.49 -2.77
N ARG A 31 5.93 6.01 -1.57
CA ARG A 31 7.06 6.48 -0.75
C ARG A 31 8.16 5.43 -0.76
N ILE A 32 9.36 5.85 -0.41
CA ILE A 32 10.52 4.97 -0.24
C ILE A 32 10.89 5.01 1.23
N ASP A 33 11.02 3.83 1.83
CA ASP A 33 11.49 3.65 3.20
C ASP A 33 12.97 4.03 3.27
N GLU A 34 13.32 5.01 4.11
CA GLU A 34 14.68 5.54 4.20
C GLU A 34 15.68 4.55 4.81
N ILE A 35 15.20 3.52 5.52
CA ILE A 35 16.05 2.53 6.19
C ILE A 35 16.30 1.34 5.26
N THR A 36 15.27 0.88 4.55
CA THR A 36 15.34 -0.32 3.71
C THR A 36 15.50 -0.03 2.22
N GLY A 37 15.19 1.19 1.78
CA GLY A 37 15.14 1.57 0.37
C GLY A 37 13.94 1.00 -0.40
N LYS A 38 12.99 0.37 0.31
CA LYS A 38 11.84 -0.32 -0.29
C LYS A 38 10.70 0.64 -0.54
N LYS A 39 9.93 0.40 -1.59
CA LYS A 39 8.75 1.20 -1.88
C LYS A 39 7.57 0.77 -1.03
N PHE A 40 6.74 1.71 -0.64
CA PHE A 40 5.47 1.43 0.03
C PHE A 40 4.41 2.47 -0.33
N THR A 41 3.13 2.10 -0.19
CA THR A 41 1.99 3.00 -0.37
C THR A 41 0.85 2.61 0.57
N PHE A 42 -0.05 3.55 0.84
CA PHE A 42 -1.26 3.32 1.60
C PHE A 42 -2.50 3.46 0.72
N PHE A 43 -3.49 2.62 0.99
CA PHE A 43 -4.83 2.74 0.45
C PHE A 43 -5.85 2.39 1.53
N ARG A 44 -7.13 2.54 1.23
CA ARG A 44 -8.19 2.27 2.21
C ARG A 44 -9.23 1.35 1.62
N ASP A 45 -9.77 0.49 2.49
CA ASP A 45 -10.96 -0.29 2.15
C ASP A 45 -12.24 0.56 2.29
N PRO A 46 -13.42 0.02 1.92
CA PRO A 46 -14.70 0.71 2.06
C PRO A 46 -15.05 1.09 3.51
N ASP A 47 -14.51 0.40 4.51
CA ASP A 47 -14.67 0.69 5.94
C ASP A 47 -13.65 1.72 6.45
N ASN A 48 -12.87 2.33 5.54
CA ASN A 48 -11.84 3.32 5.79
C ASN A 48 -10.64 2.79 6.60
N LEU A 49 -10.48 1.46 6.67
CA LEU A 49 -9.32 0.80 7.27
C LEU A 49 -8.09 1.08 6.40
N PRO A 50 -7.02 1.65 6.98
CA PRO A 50 -5.76 1.81 6.28
C PRO A 50 -5.12 0.46 5.99
N LEU A 51 -4.75 0.27 4.72
CA LEU A 51 -4.04 -0.88 4.19
C LEU A 51 -2.73 -0.39 3.58
N GLU A 52 -1.65 -1.10 3.85
CA GLU A 52 -0.31 -0.78 3.34
C GLU A 52 0.15 -1.85 2.35
N LEU A 53 0.76 -1.43 1.24
CA LEU A 53 1.53 -2.32 0.38
C LEU A 53 3.00 -1.98 0.58
N TYR A 54 3.81 -2.99 0.89
CA TYR A 54 5.24 -2.84 1.14
C TYR A 54 6.03 -3.76 0.22
N GLU A 55 7.00 -3.23 -0.50
CA GLU A 55 7.81 -3.99 -1.44
C GLU A 55 8.79 -4.92 -0.72
N LYS A 56 9.01 -6.11 -1.27
CA LYS A 56 9.90 -7.13 -0.70
C LYS A 56 11.39 -6.76 -0.77
#